data_AF-A0A960TQG9-F1
#
_entry.id   AF-A0A960TQG9-F1
#
_cell.length_a   1.000
_cell.length_b   1.000
_cell.length_c   1.000
_cell.angle_alpha   90.00
_cell.angle_beta   90.00
_cell.angle_gamma   90.00
#
_symmetry.space_group_name_H-M   'P 1'
#
loop_
_entity.id
_entity.type
_entity.pdbx_description
1 polymer ?
#
loop_
_entity_poly.entity_id
_entity_poly.type
_entity_poly.pdbx_seq_one_letter_code
_entity_poly.pdbx_strand_id
1 'polypeptide(L)'
;MRRPLKALVIMQLCLTFMALCWYGMAPFMQELYSFRARLFLAETVLGDKDLLSFAPGEAEKLEAMRQMSLKLSEPERVRLEDDAAHYQEKLNAPFGAKLGRSLAIFIRELPPLLTAQLILGLLISFAFLYRIEGAQQAVWLLPLLSLLLVIDNSGRLKLPPTPEEQLYPTARALEALGSGTSARERFESGWRLWLLQNWTDKAPPHENALYRAEFALSHALIKLHRSHPTYDKAALYDKARPNALLLLAFGWNLFFALTLSRKDPYERAASLDCPHHSL
;
A
#
# COMPACT_ATOMS: atom_id res chain seq x y z
N MET A 1 30.94 -11.64 -22.08
CA MET A 1 29.48 -11.33 -22.12
C MET A 1 29.12 -10.49 -23.34
N ARG A 2 28.29 -11.05 -24.21
CA ARG A 2 27.79 -10.41 -25.44
C ARG A 2 26.96 -9.15 -25.10
N ARG A 3 26.94 -8.17 -26.01
CA ARG A 3 26.13 -6.93 -25.87
C ARG A 3 24.66 -7.18 -25.47
N PRO A 4 23.92 -8.14 -26.06
CA PRO A 4 22.53 -8.40 -25.66
C PRO A 4 22.39 -8.93 -24.23
N LEU A 5 23.32 -9.76 -23.76
CA LEU A 5 23.31 -10.27 -22.38
C LEU A 5 23.60 -9.16 -21.37
N LYS A 6 24.51 -8.23 -21.70
CA LYS A 6 24.75 -7.01 -20.91
C LYS A 6 23.47 -6.18 -20.78
N ALA A 7 22.77 -5.93 -21.87
CA ALA A 7 21.52 -5.18 -21.85
C ALA A 7 20.46 -5.87 -20.99
N LEU A 8 20.34 -7.20 -21.07
CA LEU A 8 19.40 -7.97 -20.26
C LEU A 8 19.70 -7.87 -18.75
N VAL A 9 20.98 -7.97 -18.35
CA VAL A 9 21.41 -7.81 -16.95
C VAL A 9 21.15 -6.40 -16.44
N ILE A 10 21.40 -5.37 -17.25
CA ILE A 10 21.06 -3.99 -16.91
C ILE A 10 19.55 -3.83 -16.73
N MET A 11 18.73 -4.43 -17.60
CA MET A 11 17.28 -4.40 -17.49
C MET A 11 16.79 -5.08 -16.19
N GLN A 12 17.33 -6.25 -15.83
CA GLN A 12 17.05 -6.91 -14.55
C GLN A 12 17.39 -6.00 -13.36
N LEU A 13 18.55 -5.36 -13.40
CA LEU A 13 18.99 -4.44 -12.34
C LEU A 13 18.02 -3.25 -12.21
N CYS A 14 17.62 -2.63 -13.32
CA CYS A 14 16.66 -1.53 -13.33
C CYS A 14 15.29 -1.96 -12.79
N LEU A 15 14.77 -3.12 -13.20
CA LEU A 15 13.49 -3.64 -12.72
C LEU A 15 13.54 -3.96 -11.21
N THR A 16 14.61 -4.59 -10.75
CA THR A 16 14.79 -4.93 -9.33
C THR A 16 14.92 -3.67 -8.49
N PHE A 17 15.68 -2.68 -8.97
CA PHE A 17 15.83 -1.39 -8.29
C PHE A 17 14.51 -0.61 -8.26
N MET A 18 13.75 -0.58 -9.36
CA MET A 18 12.43 0.04 -9.39
C MET A 18 11.48 -0.63 -8.40
N ALA A 19 11.47 -1.97 -8.34
CA ALA A 19 10.68 -2.71 -7.35
C ALA A 19 11.13 -2.37 -5.91
N LEU A 20 12.44 -2.29 -5.66
CA LEU A 20 12.98 -1.90 -4.36
C LEU A 20 12.54 -0.48 -3.96
N CYS A 21 12.64 0.50 -4.86
CA CYS A 21 12.17 1.86 -4.63
C CYS A 21 10.66 1.92 -4.39
N TRP A 22 9.89 1.15 -5.16
CA TRP A 22 8.44 1.08 -5.01
C TRP A 22 8.04 0.57 -3.63
N TYR A 23 8.60 -0.57 -3.21
CA TYR A 23 8.34 -1.13 -1.88
C TYR A 23 8.93 -0.27 -0.75
N GLY A 24 10.08 0.38 -0.97
CA GLY A 24 10.69 1.28 0.02
C GLY A 24 9.89 2.57 0.23
N MET A 25 9.25 3.10 -0.81
CA MET A 25 8.46 4.34 -0.75
C MET A 25 7.02 4.11 -0.24
N ALA A 26 6.46 2.90 -0.46
CA ALA A 26 5.12 2.55 -0.01
C ALA A 26 4.83 2.88 1.48
N PRO A 27 5.66 2.49 2.47
CA PRO A 27 5.39 2.80 3.87
C PRO A 27 5.43 4.29 4.17
N PHE A 28 6.28 5.05 3.47
CA PHE A 28 6.37 6.50 3.62
C PHE A 28 5.08 7.18 3.16
N MET A 29 4.62 6.85 1.95
CA MET A 29 3.40 7.43 1.41
C MET A 29 2.18 7.02 2.21
N GLN A 30 2.09 5.74 2.62
CA GLN A 30 0.97 5.26 3.42
C GLN A 30 0.91 5.95 4.78
N GLU A 31 2.03 6.07 5.51
CA GLU A 31 2.07 6.76 6.80
C GLU A 31 1.69 8.24 6.65
N LEU A 32 2.15 8.89 5.59
CA LEU A 32 1.78 10.28 5.28
C LEU A 32 0.27 10.42 5.03
N TYR A 33 -0.29 9.56 4.17
CA TYR A 33 -1.72 9.61 3.84
C TYR A 33 -2.59 9.20 5.02
N SER A 34 -2.19 8.23 5.83
CA SER A 34 -2.97 7.80 7.00
C SER A 34 -3.02 8.91 8.05
N PHE A 35 -1.91 9.59 8.35
CA PHE A 35 -1.93 10.74 9.24
C PHE A 35 -2.76 11.90 8.67
N ARG A 36 -2.66 12.18 7.37
CA ARG A 36 -3.45 13.24 6.74
C ARG A 36 -4.95 12.92 6.77
N ALA A 37 -5.34 11.66 6.51
CA ALA A 37 -6.72 11.22 6.56
C ALA A 37 -7.28 11.30 7.99
N ARG A 38 -6.52 10.85 8.99
CA ARG A 38 -6.93 10.91 10.41
C ARG A 38 -7.02 12.33 10.94
N LEU A 39 -6.07 13.19 10.57
CA LEU A 39 -6.13 14.62 10.88
C LEU A 39 -7.38 15.25 10.25
N PHE A 40 -7.62 14.99 8.97
CA PHE A 40 -8.80 15.51 8.28
C PHE A 40 -10.12 15.06 8.92
N LEU A 41 -10.22 13.80 9.35
CA LEU A 41 -11.37 13.30 10.11
C LEU A 41 -11.54 14.05 11.43
N ALA A 42 -10.45 14.25 12.20
CA ALA A 42 -10.49 14.98 13.46
C ALA A 42 -10.90 16.45 13.27
N GLU A 43 -10.30 17.15 12.30
CA GLU A 43 -10.64 18.54 11.94
C GLU A 43 -12.09 18.67 11.47
N THR A 44 -12.59 17.71 10.69
CA THR A 44 -13.99 17.66 10.23
C THR A 44 -14.95 17.49 11.40
N VAL A 45 -14.65 16.59 12.34
CA VAL A 45 -15.47 16.35 13.54
C VAL A 45 -15.43 17.55 14.47
N LEU A 46 -14.29 18.23 14.62
CA LEU A 46 -14.16 19.44 15.43
C LEU A 46 -14.87 20.66 14.80
N GLY A 47 -15.06 20.64 13.47
CA GLY A 47 -15.61 21.76 12.71
C GLY A 47 -14.60 22.90 12.58
N ASP A 48 -13.35 22.55 12.26
CA ASP A 48 -12.27 23.52 12.10
C ASP A 48 -12.54 24.48 10.94
N LYS A 49 -12.35 25.77 11.19
CA LYS A 49 -12.59 26.84 10.22
C LYS A 49 -11.47 26.91 9.19
N ASP A 50 -10.28 26.41 9.48
CA ASP A 50 -9.18 26.42 8.51
C ASP A 50 -9.48 25.56 7.28
N LEU A 51 -10.35 24.55 7.41
CA LEU A 51 -10.87 23.75 6.30
C LEU A 51 -11.72 24.54 5.30
N LEU A 52 -12.33 25.65 5.72
CA LEU A 52 -13.14 26.52 4.84
C LEU A 52 -12.33 27.13 3.70
N SER A 53 -11.02 27.32 3.92
CA SER A 53 -10.12 27.83 2.88
C SER A 53 -10.00 26.89 1.68
N PHE A 54 -10.23 25.58 1.89
CA PHE A 54 -10.16 24.55 0.86
C PHE A 54 -11.53 24.23 0.22
N ALA A 55 -12.63 24.44 0.96
CA ALA A 55 -13.99 24.13 0.51
C ALA A 55 -14.99 25.21 0.96
N PRO A 56 -15.01 26.40 0.32
CA PRO A 56 -15.84 27.52 0.75
C PRO A 56 -17.35 27.23 0.68
N GLY A 57 -17.77 26.25 -0.12
CA GLY A 57 -19.16 25.79 -0.22
C GLY A 57 -19.65 24.94 0.96
N GLU A 58 -18.76 24.53 1.87
CA GLU A 58 -19.09 23.64 3.00
C GLU A 58 -19.22 24.36 4.33
N ALA A 59 -19.37 25.70 4.32
CA ALA A 59 -19.40 26.49 5.55
C ALA A 59 -20.54 26.12 6.50
N GLU A 60 -21.72 25.88 5.96
CA GLU A 60 -22.89 25.44 6.73
C GLU A 60 -22.66 24.06 7.36
N LYS A 61 -22.06 23.13 6.59
CA LYS A 61 -21.72 21.79 7.07
C LYS A 61 -20.72 21.86 8.22
N LEU A 62 -19.63 22.61 8.08
CA LEU A 62 -18.60 22.72 9.13
C LEU A 62 -19.15 23.38 10.39
N GLU A 63 -20.02 24.39 10.27
CA GLU A 63 -20.68 24.99 11.42
C GLU A 63 -21.64 24.00 12.10
N ALA A 64 -22.38 23.19 11.33
CA ALA A 64 -23.21 22.13 11.88
C ALA A 64 -22.35 21.06 12.61
N MET A 65 -21.21 20.66 12.05
CA MET A 65 -20.26 19.74 12.68
C MET A 65 -19.72 20.31 13.99
N ARG A 66 -19.33 21.58 14.00
CA ARG A 66 -18.90 22.31 15.21
C ARG A 66 -19.98 22.30 16.29
N GLN A 67 -21.24 22.58 15.93
CA GLN A 67 -22.34 22.53 16.89
C GLN A 67 -22.59 21.12 17.45
N MET A 68 -22.32 20.08 16.67
CA MET A 68 -22.39 18.68 17.13
C MET A 68 -21.19 18.31 18.01
N SER A 69 -19.98 18.79 17.69
CA SER A 69 -18.77 18.57 18.47
C SER A 69 -18.88 19.19 19.88
N LEU A 70 -19.54 20.34 20.01
CA LEU A 70 -19.85 20.98 21.29
C LEU A 70 -20.79 20.15 22.18
N LYS A 71 -21.52 19.18 21.62
CA LYS A 71 -22.39 18.26 22.38
C LYS A 71 -21.66 17.01 22.85
N LEU A 72 -20.44 16.77 22.37
CA LEU A 72 -19.61 15.70 22.90
C LEU A 72 -19.23 15.98 24.35
N SER A 73 -18.93 14.91 25.09
CA SER A 73 -18.41 15.08 26.45
C SER A 73 -17.07 15.82 26.42
N GLU A 74 -16.82 16.69 27.40
CA GLU A 74 -15.54 17.40 27.55
C GLU A 74 -14.30 16.48 27.39
N PRO A 75 -14.22 15.30 28.04
CA PRO A 75 -13.07 14.41 27.86
C PRO A 75 -12.95 13.85 26.43
N GLU A 76 -14.04 13.65 25.69
CA GLU A 76 -13.97 13.22 24.29
C GLU A 76 -13.46 14.33 23.38
N ARG A 77 -13.88 15.58 23.62
CA ARG A 77 -13.44 16.74 22.85
C ARG A 77 -11.95 17.01 23.05
N VAL A 78 -11.48 17.06 24.29
CA VAL A 78 -10.04 17.23 24.60
C VAL A 78 -9.21 16.15 23.92
N ARG A 79 -9.67 14.88 23.95
CA ARG A 79 -8.98 13.79 23.24
C ARG A 79 -8.95 13.97 21.73
N LEU A 80 -10.01 14.51 21.11
CA LEU A 80 -10.03 14.80 19.67
C LEU A 80 -9.06 15.90 19.30
N GLU A 81 -8.97 16.94 20.11
CA GLU A 81 -7.99 18.04 19.96
C GLU A 81 -6.55 17.52 20.12
N ASP A 82 -6.30 16.69 21.14
CA ASP A 82 -4.99 16.04 21.36
C ASP A 82 -4.58 15.17 20.17
N ASP A 83 -5.52 14.38 19.62
CA ASP A 83 -5.28 13.56 18.44
C ASP A 83 -4.94 14.41 17.21
N ALA A 84 -5.70 15.49 16.98
CA ALA A 84 -5.45 16.40 15.87
C ALA A 84 -4.05 17.03 15.99
N ALA A 85 -3.71 17.53 17.18
CA ALA A 85 -2.38 18.08 17.47
C ALA A 85 -1.28 17.02 17.25
N HIS A 86 -1.51 15.78 17.69
CA HIS A 86 -0.58 14.67 17.50
C HIS A 86 -0.34 14.38 16.02
N TYR A 87 -1.40 14.23 15.21
CA TYR A 87 -1.25 13.95 13.78
C TYR A 87 -0.59 15.12 13.05
N GLN A 88 -0.91 16.36 13.43
CA GLN A 88 -0.27 17.54 12.89
C GLN A 88 1.23 17.59 13.22
N GLU A 89 1.63 17.24 14.45
CA GLU A 89 3.04 17.10 14.83
C GLU A 89 3.75 16.02 13.98
N LYS A 90 3.11 14.86 13.77
CA LYS A 90 3.66 13.78 12.92
C LYS A 90 3.82 14.19 11.46
N LEU A 91 2.88 14.97 10.94
CA LEU A 91 2.93 15.55 9.60
C LEU A 91 3.97 16.67 9.49
N ASN A 92 4.24 17.41 10.56
CA ASN A 92 5.26 18.48 10.56
C ASN A 92 6.67 17.98 10.93
N ALA A 93 6.81 16.70 11.31
CA ALA A 93 8.11 16.10 11.57
C ALA A 93 9.07 16.24 10.36
N PRO A 94 10.38 16.45 10.60
CA PRO A 94 11.37 16.55 9.53
C PRO A 94 11.38 15.33 8.61
N PHE A 95 11.69 15.55 7.33
CA PHE A 95 11.72 14.50 6.31
C PHE A 95 12.58 13.29 6.74
N GLY A 96 13.76 13.52 7.31
CA GLY A 96 14.64 12.44 7.78
C GLY A 96 14.01 11.56 8.87
N ALA A 97 13.24 12.14 9.78
CA ALA A 97 12.54 11.39 10.82
C ALA A 97 11.37 10.56 10.27
N LYS A 98 10.71 11.03 9.22
CA LYS A 98 9.70 10.26 8.49
C LYS A 98 10.36 9.12 7.71
N LEU A 99 11.39 9.43 6.94
CA LEU A 99 12.14 8.45 6.15
C LEU A 99 12.72 7.33 7.03
N GLY A 100 13.30 7.67 8.19
CA GLY A 100 13.83 6.68 9.13
C GLY A 100 12.76 5.71 9.65
N ARG A 101 11.55 6.23 9.98
CA ARG A 101 10.41 5.38 10.37
C ARG A 101 9.96 4.47 9.22
N SER A 102 9.83 5.01 8.02
CA SER A 102 9.41 4.24 6.85
C SER A 102 10.42 3.16 6.47
N LEU A 103 11.72 3.43 6.58
CA LEU A 103 12.78 2.44 6.40
C LEU A 103 12.74 1.35 7.46
N ALA A 104 12.49 1.70 8.73
CA ALA A 104 12.33 0.71 9.80
C ALA A 104 11.13 -0.21 9.55
N ILE A 105 10.00 0.35 9.09
CA ILE A 105 8.81 -0.41 8.66
C ILE A 105 9.16 -1.31 7.48
N PHE A 106 9.82 -0.77 6.45
CA PHE A 106 10.25 -1.54 5.29
C PHE A 106 11.12 -2.74 5.67
N ILE A 107 12.12 -2.55 6.54
CA ILE A 107 13.03 -3.63 6.95
C ILE A 107 12.30 -4.69 7.80
N ARG A 108 11.38 -4.27 8.66
CA ARG A 108 10.71 -5.16 9.62
C ARG A 108 9.51 -5.89 9.03
N GLU A 109 8.75 -5.24 8.16
CA GLU A 109 7.44 -5.70 7.71
C GLU A 109 7.46 -6.28 6.29
N LEU A 110 8.53 -6.04 5.51
CA LEU A 110 8.64 -6.66 4.19
C LEU A 110 8.79 -8.18 4.32
N PRO A 111 7.97 -8.99 3.61
CA PRO A 111 8.05 -10.44 3.69
C PRO A 111 9.46 -10.94 3.35
N PRO A 112 10.04 -11.84 4.15
CA PRO A 112 11.45 -12.22 4.02
C PRO A 112 11.79 -12.80 2.65
N LEU A 113 10.85 -13.54 2.03
CA LEU A 113 11.02 -14.07 0.67
C LEU A 113 11.11 -12.95 -0.38
N LEU A 114 10.32 -11.89 -0.24
CA LEU A 114 10.38 -10.74 -1.16
C LEU A 114 11.67 -9.96 -0.94
N THR A 115 12.07 -9.74 0.31
CA THR A 115 13.35 -9.12 0.66
C THR A 115 14.52 -9.89 0.05
N ALA A 116 14.54 -11.21 0.22
CA ALA A 116 15.57 -12.08 -0.36
C ALA A 116 15.58 -11.99 -1.90
N GLN A 117 14.42 -11.99 -2.54
CA GLN A 117 14.32 -11.87 -3.99
C GLN A 117 14.89 -10.53 -4.50
N LEU A 118 14.56 -9.41 -3.85
CA LEU A 118 15.07 -8.09 -4.24
C LEU A 118 16.57 -7.97 -4.04
N ILE A 119 17.08 -8.40 -2.87
CA ILE A 119 18.51 -8.35 -2.56
C ILE A 119 19.30 -9.24 -3.53
N LEU A 120 18.86 -10.50 -3.72
CA LEU A 120 19.54 -11.41 -4.65
C LEU A 120 19.43 -10.93 -6.09
N GLY A 121 18.30 -10.33 -6.49
CA GLY A 121 18.15 -9.73 -7.82
C GLY A 121 19.20 -8.66 -8.11
N LEU A 122 19.48 -7.80 -7.12
CA LEU A 122 20.54 -6.79 -7.21
C LEU A 122 21.93 -7.45 -7.22
N LEU A 123 22.23 -8.29 -6.24
CA LEU A 123 23.55 -8.92 -6.08
C LEU A 123 23.93 -9.77 -7.30
N ILE A 124 23.01 -10.60 -7.81
CA ILE A 124 23.23 -11.44 -8.98
C ILE A 124 23.47 -10.57 -10.22
N SER A 125 22.70 -9.49 -10.39
CA SER A 125 22.90 -8.56 -11.51
C SER A 125 24.29 -7.91 -11.47
N PHE A 126 24.73 -7.43 -10.30
CA PHE A 126 26.09 -6.92 -10.13
C PHE A 126 27.15 -8.00 -10.36
N ALA A 127 26.96 -9.21 -9.83
CA ALA A 127 27.88 -10.32 -10.02
C ALA A 127 28.08 -10.66 -11.51
N PHE A 128 27.02 -10.62 -12.33
CA PHE A 128 27.14 -10.78 -13.78
C PHE A 128 27.87 -9.61 -14.45
N LEU A 129 27.64 -8.37 -14.03
CA LEU A 129 28.33 -7.20 -14.57
C LEU A 129 29.84 -7.25 -14.28
N TYR A 130 30.22 -7.69 -13.08
CA TYR A 130 31.61 -7.86 -12.65
C TYR A 130 32.23 -9.20 -13.04
N ARG A 131 31.47 -10.10 -13.69
CA ARG A 131 31.90 -11.44 -14.11
C ARG A 131 32.42 -12.33 -12.97
N ILE A 132 31.76 -12.27 -11.81
CA ILE A 132 32.10 -13.11 -10.67
C ILE A 132 31.75 -14.57 -10.97
N GLU A 133 32.69 -15.48 -10.69
CA GLU A 133 32.50 -16.92 -10.81
C GLU A 133 31.35 -17.38 -9.88
N GLY A 134 30.45 -18.23 -10.39
CA GLY A 134 29.27 -18.69 -9.64
C GLY A 134 27.98 -17.88 -9.87
N ALA A 135 28.04 -16.69 -10.49
CA ALA A 135 26.83 -15.93 -10.85
C ALA A 135 25.84 -16.74 -11.72
N GLN A 136 26.38 -17.59 -12.62
CA GLN A 136 25.59 -18.49 -13.46
C GLN A 136 24.80 -19.54 -12.68
N GLN A 137 25.28 -19.99 -11.52
CA GLN A 137 24.56 -20.93 -10.66
C GLN A 137 23.55 -20.17 -9.79
N ALA A 138 23.97 -19.04 -9.21
CA ALA A 138 23.14 -18.22 -8.34
C ALA A 138 21.89 -17.68 -9.04
N VAL A 139 21.91 -17.45 -10.36
CA VAL A 139 20.75 -16.94 -11.12
C VAL A 139 19.51 -17.81 -10.99
N TRP A 140 19.67 -19.12 -10.76
CA TRP A 140 18.55 -20.06 -10.57
C TRP A 140 17.81 -19.88 -9.25
N LEU A 141 18.40 -19.16 -8.29
CA LEU A 141 17.71 -18.81 -7.04
C LEU A 141 16.55 -17.85 -7.29
N LEU A 142 16.62 -16.99 -8.30
CA LEU A 142 15.58 -15.99 -8.60
C LEU A 142 14.22 -16.61 -8.99
N PRO A 143 14.15 -17.53 -9.98
CA PRO A 143 12.88 -18.19 -10.29
C PRO A 143 12.40 -19.09 -9.13
N LEU A 144 13.31 -19.73 -8.39
CA LEU A 144 12.94 -20.53 -7.22
C LEU A 144 12.26 -19.68 -6.14
N LEU A 145 12.82 -18.52 -5.79
CA LEU A 145 12.22 -17.59 -4.83
C LEU A 145 10.88 -17.04 -5.33
N SER A 146 10.79 -16.75 -6.62
CA SER A 146 9.53 -16.30 -7.23
C SER A 146 8.43 -17.36 -7.13
N LEU A 147 8.79 -18.64 -7.33
CA LEU A 147 7.87 -19.75 -7.17
C LEU A 147 7.40 -19.90 -5.71
N LEU A 148 8.33 -19.79 -4.75
CA LEU A 148 7.98 -19.81 -3.33
C LEU A 148 7.03 -18.66 -2.95
N LEU A 149 7.21 -17.47 -3.53
CA LEU A 149 6.28 -16.36 -3.34
C LEU A 149 4.90 -16.60 -3.94
N VAL A 150 4.82 -17.27 -5.10
CA VAL A 150 3.52 -17.68 -5.69
C VAL A 150 2.80 -18.64 -4.73
N ILE A 151 3.52 -19.62 -4.19
CA ILE A 151 2.98 -20.60 -3.23
C ILE A 151 2.53 -19.89 -1.95
N ASP A 152 3.38 -19.06 -1.33
CA ASP A 152 3.04 -18.29 -0.13
C ASP A 152 1.79 -17.41 -0.35
N ASN A 153 1.73 -16.72 -1.49
CA ASN A 153 0.60 -15.85 -1.82
C ASN A 153 -0.71 -16.60 -2.02
N SER A 154 -0.65 -17.82 -2.56
CA SER A 154 -1.85 -18.66 -2.73
C SER A 154 -2.51 -19.03 -1.39
N GLY A 155 -1.72 -19.11 -0.32
CA GLY A 155 -2.22 -19.35 1.04
C GLY A 155 -2.95 -18.15 1.67
N ARG A 156 -2.74 -16.92 1.14
CA ARG A 156 -3.25 -15.67 1.73
C ARG A 156 -4.61 -15.21 1.19
N LEU A 157 -5.28 -16.03 0.37
CA LEU A 157 -6.41 -15.62 -0.48
C LEU A 157 -7.65 -15.06 0.23
N LYS A 158 -7.77 -15.14 1.57
CA LYS A 158 -8.95 -14.65 2.30
C LYS A 158 -8.58 -14.12 3.69
N LEU A 159 -7.87 -13.00 3.73
CA LEU A 159 -7.83 -12.23 4.97
C LEU A 159 -9.25 -11.74 5.29
N PRO A 160 -9.70 -11.82 6.56
CA PRO A 160 -11.00 -11.28 6.96
C PRO A 160 -11.04 -9.77 6.67
N PRO A 161 -12.23 -9.22 6.34
CA PRO A 161 -12.37 -7.79 6.09
C PRO A 161 -11.94 -6.99 7.32
N THR A 162 -11.35 -5.84 7.06
CA THR A 162 -10.87 -4.98 8.12
C THR A 162 -12.03 -4.47 8.97
N PRO A 163 -11.86 -4.21 10.29
CA PRO A 163 -12.91 -3.58 11.09
C PRO A 163 -13.39 -2.26 10.48
N GLU A 164 -12.50 -1.54 9.78
CA GLU A 164 -12.83 -0.32 9.05
C GLU A 164 -13.66 -0.61 7.79
N GLU A 165 -13.31 -1.64 7.00
CA GLU A 165 -14.08 -2.08 5.84
C GLU A 165 -15.50 -2.51 6.22
N GLN A 166 -15.70 -3.02 7.44
CA GLN A 166 -17.03 -3.36 7.95
C GLN A 166 -17.89 -2.11 8.24
N LEU A 167 -17.27 -0.95 8.44
CA LEU A 167 -17.97 0.33 8.58
C LEU A 167 -18.39 0.92 7.24
N TYR A 168 -17.94 0.38 6.10
CA TYR A 168 -18.30 0.87 4.78
C TYR A 168 -19.22 -0.13 4.06
N PRO A 169 -20.20 0.34 3.27
CA PRO A 169 -20.99 -0.51 2.41
C PRO A 169 -20.16 -1.01 1.23
N THR A 170 -20.51 -2.19 0.73
CA THR A 170 -19.97 -2.66 -0.54
C THR A 170 -20.46 -1.80 -1.70
N ALA A 171 -19.66 -1.68 -2.77
CA ALA A 171 -20.06 -0.92 -3.96
C ALA A 171 -21.42 -1.37 -4.53
N ARG A 172 -21.70 -2.68 -4.51
CA ARG A 172 -22.99 -3.24 -4.96
C ARG A 172 -24.17 -2.80 -4.08
N ALA A 173 -23.95 -2.67 -2.77
CA ALA A 173 -24.98 -2.18 -1.86
C ALA A 173 -25.31 -0.70 -2.14
N LEU A 174 -24.29 0.12 -2.44
CA LEU A 174 -24.50 1.52 -2.83
C LEU A 174 -25.24 1.65 -4.16
N GLU A 175 -24.84 0.87 -5.18
CA GLU A 175 -25.52 0.88 -6.47
C GLU A 175 -26.99 0.43 -6.40
N ALA A 176 -27.31 -0.50 -5.49
CA ALA A 176 -28.68 -0.97 -5.28
C ALA A 176 -29.57 0.06 -4.57
N LEU A 177 -28.99 0.90 -3.70
CA LEU A 177 -29.69 1.98 -3.01
C LEU A 177 -29.79 3.26 -3.86
N GLY A 178 -28.83 3.46 -4.75
CA GLY A 178 -28.69 4.66 -5.55
C GLY A 178 -29.76 4.86 -6.61
N SER A 179 -30.09 6.11 -6.87
CA SER A 179 -30.90 6.53 -8.01
C SER A 179 -30.12 7.52 -8.87
N GLY A 180 -30.45 7.60 -10.16
CA GLY A 180 -29.75 8.49 -11.09
C GLY A 180 -29.44 7.82 -12.42
N THR A 181 -29.06 8.65 -13.38
CA THR A 181 -28.78 8.20 -14.75
C THR A 181 -27.32 7.84 -14.93
N SER A 182 -26.42 8.55 -14.24
CA SER A 182 -25.00 8.26 -14.25
C SER A 182 -24.60 7.32 -13.10
N ALA A 183 -23.50 6.57 -13.28
CA ALA A 183 -22.94 5.75 -12.20
C ALA A 183 -22.56 6.61 -10.99
N ARG A 184 -22.00 7.80 -11.23
CA ARG A 184 -21.62 8.76 -10.20
C ARG A 184 -22.82 9.21 -9.35
N GLU A 185 -23.93 9.60 -9.98
CA GLU A 185 -25.16 9.99 -9.27
C GLU A 185 -25.72 8.83 -8.43
N ARG A 186 -25.73 7.61 -8.97
CA ARG A 186 -26.17 6.42 -8.24
C ARG A 186 -25.29 6.16 -7.02
N PHE A 187 -23.97 6.24 -7.16
CA PHE A 187 -23.06 6.09 -6.03
C PHE A 187 -23.25 7.18 -4.98
N GLU A 188 -23.38 8.45 -5.40
CA GLU A 188 -23.53 9.58 -4.49
C GLU A 188 -24.86 9.54 -3.72
N SER A 189 -25.97 9.29 -4.42
CA SER A 189 -27.29 9.14 -3.79
C SER A 189 -27.37 7.89 -2.91
N GLY A 190 -26.81 6.77 -3.36
CA GLY A 190 -26.74 5.53 -2.59
C GLY A 190 -25.92 5.71 -1.32
N TRP A 191 -24.81 6.44 -1.38
CA TRP A 191 -23.98 6.78 -0.22
C TRP A 191 -24.74 7.61 0.80
N ARG A 192 -25.43 8.67 0.36
CA ARG A 192 -26.27 9.51 1.24
C ARG A 192 -27.37 8.70 1.91
N LEU A 193 -28.07 7.85 1.16
CA LEU A 193 -29.15 7.01 1.70
C LEU A 193 -28.61 5.98 2.70
N TRP A 194 -27.50 5.33 2.38
CA TRP A 194 -26.86 4.38 3.27
C TRP A 194 -26.41 5.05 4.58
N LEU A 195 -25.80 6.24 4.51
CA LEU A 195 -25.42 7.03 5.68
C LEU A 195 -26.63 7.30 6.57
N LEU A 196 -27.71 7.83 5.99
CA LEU A 196 -28.93 8.11 6.73
C LEU A 196 -29.51 6.85 7.38
N GLN A 197 -29.56 5.72 6.66
CA GLN A 197 -30.14 4.48 7.17
C GLN A 197 -29.32 3.83 8.30
N ASN A 198 -27.98 3.91 8.26
CA ASN A 198 -27.11 3.16 9.17
C ASN A 198 -26.56 4.03 10.31
N TRP A 199 -26.55 5.35 10.15
CA TRP A 199 -25.90 6.28 11.08
C TRP A 199 -26.85 7.34 11.65
N THR A 200 -28.15 7.21 11.40
CA THR A 200 -29.16 8.04 12.07
C THR A 200 -30.27 7.17 12.66
N ASP A 201 -30.56 7.34 13.95
CA ASP A 201 -31.60 6.58 14.66
C ASP A 201 -33.04 6.96 14.26
N LYS A 202 -33.22 7.95 13.37
CA LYS A 202 -34.53 8.52 13.01
C LYS A 202 -34.68 8.62 11.49
N ALA A 203 -35.82 8.15 10.96
CA ALA A 203 -36.21 8.36 9.57
C ALA A 203 -36.18 9.87 9.23
N PRO A 204 -35.63 10.27 8.06
CA PRO A 204 -35.28 11.68 7.80
C PRO A 204 -36.52 12.53 7.46
N PRO A 205 -36.64 13.73 8.05
CA PRO A 205 -37.21 14.85 7.29
C PRO A 205 -36.37 16.14 7.35
N HIS A 206 -35.22 16.15 8.04
CA HIS A 206 -34.44 17.38 8.25
C HIS A 206 -33.20 17.46 7.37
N GLU A 207 -32.97 18.62 6.78
CA GLU A 207 -31.81 19.00 5.96
C GLU A 207 -30.46 18.66 6.64
N ASN A 208 -30.41 18.74 7.97
CA ASN A 208 -29.24 18.42 8.80
C ASN A 208 -29.05 16.92 9.14
N ALA A 209 -29.93 16.02 8.65
CA ALA A 209 -29.81 14.59 8.95
C ALA A 209 -28.54 13.98 8.33
N LEU A 210 -28.16 14.42 7.13
CA LEU A 210 -26.95 13.95 6.46
C LEU A 210 -25.69 14.36 7.25
N TYR A 211 -25.62 15.60 7.72
CA TYR A 211 -24.49 16.07 8.53
C TYR A 211 -24.36 15.27 9.83
N ARG A 212 -25.47 14.93 10.48
CA ARG A 212 -25.45 14.06 11.67
C ARG A 212 -24.93 12.66 11.36
N ALA A 213 -25.34 12.08 10.25
CA ALA A 213 -24.87 10.76 9.81
C ALA A 213 -23.35 10.78 9.54
N GLU A 214 -22.88 11.78 8.80
CA GLU A 214 -21.46 11.98 8.49
C GLU A 214 -20.64 12.20 9.77
N PHE A 215 -21.14 13.00 10.71
CA PHE A 215 -20.51 13.20 12.02
C PHE A 215 -20.39 11.89 12.79
N ALA A 216 -21.48 11.12 12.88
CA ALA A 216 -21.51 9.86 13.61
C ALA A 216 -20.53 8.82 13.03
N LEU A 217 -20.50 8.67 11.70
CA LEU A 217 -19.52 7.81 11.01
C LEU A 217 -18.09 8.28 11.27
N SER A 218 -17.82 9.57 11.11
CA SER A 218 -16.46 10.13 11.26
C SER A 218 -15.95 9.95 12.70
N HIS A 219 -16.82 10.19 13.68
CA HIS A 219 -16.50 9.96 15.09
C HIS A 219 -16.28 8.47 15.39
N ALA A 220 -17.08 7.56 14.81
CA ALA A 220 -16.88 6.13 14.96
C ALA A 220 -15.56 5.64 14.33
N LEU A 221 -15.18 6.18 13.17
CA LEU A 221 -13.89 5.91 12.53
C LEU A 221 -12.72 6.33 13.42
N ILE A 222 -12.77 7.54 14.00
CA ILE A 222 -11.73 8.00 14.94
C ILE A 222 -11.64 7.06 16.15
N LYS A 223 -12.78 6.66 16.73
CA LYS A 223 -12.81 5.69 17.83
C LYS A 223 -12.19 4.35 17.44
N LEU A 224 -12.45 3.87 16.23
CA LEU A 224 -11.88 2.64 15.71
C LEU A 224 -10.36 2.74 15.52
N HIS A 225 -9.86 3.84 14.94
CA HIS A 225 -8.42 4.04 14.75
C HIS A 225 -7.66 4.17 16.08
N ARG A 226 -8.31 4.68 17.13
CA ARG A 226 -7.77 4.69 18.49
C ARG A 226 -7.69 3.29 19.09
N SER A 227 -8.71 2.45 18.92
CA SER A 227 -8.71 1.10 19.47
C SER A 227 -7.79 0.14 18.72
N HIS A 228 -7.46 0.44 17.45
CA HIS A 228 -6.61 -0.41 16.60
C HIS A 228 -5.47 0.34 15.91
N PRO A 229 -4.47 0.87 16.65
CA PRO A 229 -3.39 1.68 16.09
C PRO A 229 -2.42 0.87 15.20
N THR A 230 -2.35 -0.45 15.39
CA THR A 230 -1.49 -1.38 14.63
C THR A 230 -2.10 -1.83 13.29
N TYR A 231 -3.37 -1.52 13.07
CA TYR A 231 -4.11 -2.01 11.90
C TYR A 231 -3.53 -1.53 10.57
N ASP A 232 -3.09 -0.27 10.52
CA ASP A 232 -2.54 0.34 9.30
C ASP A 232 -1.21 -0.29 8.87
N LYS A 233 -0.43 -0.85 9.79
CA LYS A 233 0.94 -1.30 9.51
C LYS A 233 0.96 -2.70 8.87
N ALA A 234 0.30 -3.66 9.51
CA ALA A 234 0.22 -5.04 9.00
C ALA A 234 -0.44 -5.13 7.60
N ALA A 235 -1.43 -4.28 7.32
CA ALA A 235 -2.19 -4.34 6.08
C ALA A 235 -1.38 -4.02 4.80
N LEU A 236 -0.19 -3.39 4.90
CA LEU A 236 0.55 -2.93 3.72
C LEU A 236 1.07 -4.08 2.86
N TYR A 237 1.66 -5.09 3.51
CA TYR A 237 2.29 -6.22 2.82
C TYR A 237 1.52 -7.53 2.96
N ASP A 238 0.52 -7.57 3.84
CA ASP A 238 -0.27 -8.79 4.07
C ASP A 238 -1.35 -9.01 3.02
N LYS A 239 -1.75 -7.97 2.27
CA LYS A 239 -2.70 -8.12 1.17
C LYS A 239 -2.15 -9.07 0.10
N ALA A 240 -2.96 -10.07 -0.25
CA ALA A 240 -2.66 -11.00 -1.32
C ALA A 240 -2.36 -10.22 -2.61
N ARG A 241 -1.21 -10.50 -3.20
CA ARG A 241 -0.78 -9.87 -4.45
C ARG A 241 -1.54 -10.51 -5.60
N PRO A 242 -1.84 -9.77 -6.68
CA PRO A 242 -2.43 -10.35 -7.87
C PRO A 242 -1.55 -11.49 -8.40
N ASN A 243 -2.12 -12.70 -8.51
CA ASN A 243 -1.37 -13.88 -9.00
C ASN A 243 -0.74 -13.63 -10.38
N ALA A 244 -1.39 -12.84 -11.24
CA ALA A 244 -0.84 -12.46 -12.53
C ALA A 244 0.52 -11.75 -12.43
N LEU A 245 0.70 -10.84 -11.46
CA LEU A 245 1.98 -10.14 -11.26
C LEU A 245 3.06 -11.09 -10.77
N LEU A 246 2.72 -12.03 -9.87
CA LEU A 246 3.67 -13.02 -9.37
C LEU A 246 4.10 -14.02 -10.46
N LEU A 247 3.16 -14.46 -11.29
CA LEU A 247 3.44 -15.31 -12.45
C LEU A 247 4.30 -14.58 -13.48
N LEU A 248 4.05 -13.29 -13.72
CA LEU A 248 4.88 -12.46 -14.58
C LEU A 248 6.32 -12.35 -14.04
N ALA A 249 6.47 -12.10 -12.73
CA ALA A 249 7.77 -12.03 -12.08
C ALA A 249 8.52 -13.38 -12.15
N PHE A 250 7.82 -14.50 -11.92
CA PHE A 250 8.37 -15.84 -12.09
C PHE A 250 8.83 -16.09 -13.53
N GLY A 251 7.97 -15.82 -14.51
CA GLY A 251 8.28 -16.00 -15.93
C GLY A 251 9.47 -15.16 -16.36
N TRP A 252 9.55 -13.91 -15.89
CA TRP A 252 10.68 -13.03 -16.12
C TRP A 252 11.99 -13.57 -15.53
N ASN A 253 11.99 -13.98 -14.25
CA ASN A 253 13.18 -14.52 -13.60
C ASN A 253 13.62 -15.87 -14.21
N LEU A 254 12.68 -16.69 -14.66
CA LEU A 254 12.97 -17.93 -15.38
C LEU A 254 13.60 -17.65 -16.75
N PHE A 255 13.04 -16.71 -17.52
CA PHE A 255 13.61 -16.27 -18.79
C PHE A 255 15.03 -15.72 -18.62
N PHE A 256 15.24 -14.89 -17.60
CA PHE A 256 16.55 -14.33 -17.26
C PHE A 256 17.57 -15.42 -16.95
N ALA A 257 17.23 -16.37 -16.07
CA ALA A 257 18.08 -17.51 -15.72
C ALA A 257 18.42 -18.39 -16.94
N LEU A 258 17.41 -18.79 -17.72
CA LEU A 258 17.60 -19.61 -18.92
C LEU A 258 18.52 -18.94 -19.94
N THR A 259 18.38 -17.63 -20.14
CA THR A 259 19.18 -16.88 -21.12
C THR A 259 20.63 -16.76 -20.68
N LEU A 260 20.89 -16.54 -19.38
CA LEU A 260 22.24 -16.41 -18.84
C LEU A 260 22.96 -17.73 -18.56
N SER A 261 22.23 -18.84 -18.38
CA SER A 261 22.81 -20.17 -18.20
C SER A 261 23.17 -20.88 -19.52
N ARG A 262 22.80 -20.32 -20.68
CA ARG A 262 23.28 -20.83 -21.97
C ARG A 262 24.79 -20.58 -22.07
N LYS A 263 25.60 -21.64 -21.90
CA LYS A 263 27.06 -21.62 -22.08
C LYS A 263 27.42 -20.90 -23.39
N ASP A 264 28.36 -19.96 -23.34
CA ASP A 264 28.83 -19.27 -24.53
C ASP A 264 29.49 -20.32 -25.44
N PRO A 265 29.02 -20.54 -26.69
CA PRO A 265 29.58 -21.57 -27.56
C PRO A 265 31.09 -21.39 -27.82
N TYR A 266 31.62 -20.17 -27.66
CA TYR A 266 33.04 -19.89 -27.74
C TYR A 266 33.85 -20.45 -26.57
N GLU A 267 33.30 -20.49 -25.35
CA GLU A 267 33.97 -21.14 -24.21
C GLU A 267 34.01 -22.66 -24.40
N ARG A 268 32.99 -23.23 -25.04
CA ARG A 268 33.01 -24.65 -25.42
C ARG A 268 34.09 -24.95 -26.46
N ALA A 269 34.24 -24.09 -27.47
CA ALA A 269 35.29 -24.24 -28.47
C ALA A 269 36.69 -24.13 -27.84
N ALA A 270 36.92 -23.12 -26.98
CA ALA A 270 38.19 -22.96 -26.27
C ALA A 270 38.52 -24.13 -25.33
N SER A 271 37.52 -24.78 -24.72
CA SER A 271 37.74 -26.00 -23.92
C SER A 271 38.05 -27.26 -24.75
N LEU A 272 37.68 -27.28 -26.04
CA LEU A 272 37.93 -28.41 -26.95
C LEU A 272 39.32 -28.33 -27.60
N ASP A 273 39.90 -27.14 -27.70
CA ASP A 273 41.22 -26.89 -28.30
C ASP A 273 42.40 -27.02 -27.33
N CYS A 274 42.17 -27.41 -26.07
CA CYS A 274 43.25 -27.84 -25.19
C CYS A 274 43.51 -29.34 -25.39
N PRO A 275 44.51 -29.76 -26.19
CA PRO A 275 44.90 -31.15 -26.24
C PRO A 275 45.30 -31.58 -24.84
N HIS A 276 44.60 -32.56 -24.29
CA HIS A 276 45.04 -33.28 -23.11
C HIS A 276 46.44 -33.84 -23.43
N HIS A 277 47.49 -33.16 -23.00
CA HIS A 277 48.80 -33.77 -22.80
C HIS A 277 48.62 -34.75 -21.64
N SER A 278 48.14 -35.93 -21.96
CA SER A 278 48.21 -37.13 -21.13
C SER A 278 49.69 -37.48 -20.99
N LEU A 279 50.25 -37.17 -19.82
CA LEU A 279 51.45 -37.83 -19.30
C LEU A 279 51.01 -39.06 -18.52
#